data_AF-A0A937QRB1-F1
#
_entry.id   AF-A0A937QRB1-F1
#
_cell.length_a   1.000
_cell.length_b   1.000
_cell.length_c   1.000
_cell.angle_alpha   90.00
_cell.angle_beta   90.00
_cell.angle_gamma   90.00
#
_symmetry.space_group_name_H-M   'P 1'
#
loop_
_entity.id
_entity.type
_entity.pdbx_description
1 polymer ?
#
loop_
_entity_poly.entity_id
_entity_poly.type
_entity_poly.pdbx_seq_one_letter_code
_entity_poly.pdbx_strand_id
1 'polypeptide(L)'
;MARECTEPMNLLRRTFAVLMLTAVCEAMPSQHDGEFLVGGDISALTRIEQAGGVFRDAGDPGDAIEIMSRYGCNCFRLRLFVNLTNKNLVVNDLAYIIGLSYYPWWHGSMEDLRENLSKTAATFDKDIFIVETAYPHRSARVSKAQEGADKNMRWPMTPAGQEAFLRELITTVRETSGDRGIGVLWWYPESIPVKGLRIWYGGANAMFDSEGNALPSMNAFQEVAHKPKAKIDFSQLTSPIIFRGDQKYGFRDPAVVYHDGVFYLYFTLSETAADGGYYNMTAYSASSDLIHWTFPEIITPRDRNLNHSSPGNIIRFDGKWIICLQTYPTPNMETFGTSDSRIWIRRSDDLKNWSEPELLRVKGSNVPREDMGRMIDPYLLADAQEESKWWCFYKQNGASMSYSYDLKNWTYVGRASAGENVTVIRRDSEYVMFHSPANGIGIKRSKEPASWGQDVQLLTLGQKQWPWAQGRMTAATVIDLTEEPSVGKYIMFFHGSSKEGLKAHRAHGRASLAIAWSDDLINWTWPGNY
;
A
#
# COMPACT_ATOMS: atom_id res chain seq x y z
N MET A 1 20.64 41.27 -68.23
CA MET A 1 21.27 40.19 -67.44
C MET A 1 20.12 39.26 -67.02
N ALA A 2 19.70 38.30 -67.85
CA ALA A 2 20.29 36.95 -68.06
C ALA A 2 20.24 36.13 -66.74
N ARG A 3 19.57 34.98 -66.60
CA ARG A 3 19.10 33.96 -67.57
C ARG A 3 17.84 33.20 -67.11
N GLU A 4 17.05 32.84 -68.13
CA GLU A 4 16.18 31.67 -68.40
C GLU A 4 16.59 30.36 -67.67
N CYS A 5 15.76 29.33 -67.35
CA CYS A 5 14.55 28.68 -67.90
C CYS A 5 14.88 27.16 -67.96
N THR A 6 14.01 26.26 -67.46
CA THR A 6 13.58 24.96 -68.07
C THR A 6 12.77 24.07 -67.10
N GLU A 7 11.63 23.57 -67.59
CA GLU A 7 10.84 22.42 -67.07
C GLU A 7 11.41 21.04 -67.54
N PRO A 8 10.72 19.86 -67.49
CA PRO A 8 10.12 19.06 -66.40
C PRO A 8 10.51 17.54 -66.46
N MET A 9 10.11 16.69 -65.48
CA MET A 9 9.56 15.31 -65.65
C MET A 9 9.66 14.41 -64.39
N ASN A 10 8.51 13.84 -64.01
CA ASN A 10 8.24 12.49 -63.47
C ASN A 10 9.32 11.73 -62.68
N LEU A 11 8.99 11.21 -61.49
CA LEU A 11 8.51 9.82 -61.31
C LEU A 11 8.33 9.44 -59.81
N LEU A 12 7.34 8.57 -59.58
CA LEU A 12 7.07 7.70 -58.42
C LEU A 12 6.19 8.20 -57.26
N ARG A 13 4.91 7.83 -57.43
CA ARG A 13 4.00 7.31 -56.41
C ARG A 13 4.73 6.48 -55.33
N ARG A 14 4.59 6.88 -54.07
CA ARG A 14 4.47 5.92 -52.95
C ARG A 14 3.38 6.40 -51.99
N THR A 15 2.35 5.57 -51.92
CA THR A 15 1.21 5.56 -51.03
C THR A 15 1.63 5.85 -49.58
N PHE A 16 1.21 6.98 -49.01
CA PHE A 16 1.21 7.14 -47.56
C PHE A 16 -0.08 6.51 -47.03
N ALA A 17 0.06 5.31 -46.47
CA ALA A 17 -0.95 4.75 -45.59
C ALA A 17 -1.04 5.66 -44.36
N VAL A 18 -2.20 6.27 -44.15
CA VAL A 18 -2.55 6.92 -42.88
C VAL A 18 -2.71 5.79 -41.87
N LEU A 19 -1.65 5.48 -41.12
CA LEU A 19 -1.80 4.77 -39.86
C LEU A 19 -2.43 5.76 -38.89
N MET A 20 -3.73 5.58 -38.61
CA MET A 20 -4.29 6.08 -37.36
C MET A 20 -3.54 5.40 -36.21
N LEU A 21 -2.58 6.09 -35.61
CA LEU A 21 -2.20 5.82 -34.23
C LEU A 21 -3.38 6.29 -33.37
N THR A 22 -4.28 5.38 -33.04
CA THR A 22 -5.02 5.47 -31.78
C THR A 22 -3.99 5.30 -30.67
N ALA A 23 -3.43 6.42 -30.19
CA ALA A 23 -2.78 6.45 -28.90
C ALA A 23 -3.88 6.15 -27.86
N VAL A 24 -3.98 4.89 -27.47
CA VAL A 24 -4.64 4.53 -26.21
C VAL A 24 -3.73 5.12 -25.14
N CYS A 25 -4.16 6.23 -24.56
CA CYS A 25 -3.57 6.75 -23.33
C CYS A 25 -3.82 5.66 -22.27
N GLU A 26 -2.84 4.79 -22.02
CA GLU A 26 -2.86 3.94 -20.84
C GLU A 26 -2.71 4.87 -19.64
N ALA A 27 -3.83 5.05 -18.94
CA ALA A 27 -3.92 5.84 -17.71
C ALA A 27 -2.89 5.35 -16.70
N MET A 28 -2.09 6.26 -16.15
CA MET A 28 -1.18 5.93 -15.04
C MET A 28 -2.01 5.76 -13.75
N PRO A 29 -1.72 4.77 -12.91
CA PRO A 29 -2.40 4.62 -11.62
C PRO A 29 -2.05 5.79 -10.68
N SER A 30 -3.06 6.25 -9.93
CA SER A 30 -2.96 7.35 -8.97
C SER A 30 -1.99 7.05 -7.83
N GLN A 31 -1.35 8.09 -7.30
CA GLN A 31 -0.18 8.03 -6.42
C GLN A 31 -0.56 8.25 -4.93
N HIS A 32 -1.82 8.06 -4.55
CA HIS A 32 -2.31 8.27 -3.19
C HIS A 32 -2.40 6.96 -2.39
N ASP A 33 -2.09 7.05 -1.10
CA ASP A 33 -1.93 5.94 -0.13
C ASP A 33 -3.21 5.13 0.19
N GLY A 34 -4.23 5.19 -0.66
CA GLY A 34 -5.49 4.44 -0.52
C GLY A 34 -6.42 4.95 0.59
N GLU A 35 -5.97 5.87 1.44
CA GLU A 35 -6.80 6.45 2.49
C GLU A 35 -7.67 7.60 1.95
N PHE A 36 -8.99 7.47 2.12
CA PHE A 36 -9.94 8.50 1.69
C PHE A 36 -9.91 9.66 2.68
N LEU A 37 -9.67 10.87 2.17
CA LEU A 37 -9.49 12.07 2.99
C LEU A 37 -10.84 12.69 3.38
N VAL A 38 -11.06 12.84 4.68
CA VAL A 38 -12.23 13.53 5.25
C VAL A 38 -11.81 14.51 6.34
N GLY A 39 -12.45 15.67 6.34
CA GLY A 39 -12.36 16.65 7.40
C GLY A 39 -12.81 18.02 6.94
N GLY A 40 -12.13 19.11 7.34
CA GLY A 40 -12.61 20.44 7.01
C GLY A 40 -11.61 21.59 7.06
N ASP A 41 -12.07 22.74 6.58
CA ASP A 41 -11.35 24.02 6.67
C ASP A 41 -11.49 24.61 8.07
N ILE A 42 -10.41 24.57 8.86
CA ILE A 42 -10.40 25.05 10.25
C ILE A 42 -9.75 26.43 10.39
N SER A 43 -9.73 27.22 9.31
CA SER A 43 -8.91 28.44 9.24
C SER A 43 -9.36 29.53 10.21
N ALA A 44 -10.57 29.45 10.78
CA ALA A 44 -11.01 30.41 11.80
C ALA A 44 -11.17 29.81 13.20
N LEU A 45 -10.77 28.55 13.42
CA LEU A 45 -10.88 27.87 14.71
C LEU A 45 -10.31 28.72 15.85
N THR A 46 -9.05 29.15 15.73
CA THR A 46 -8.40 29.98 16.77
C THR A 46 -9.11 31.32 17.02
N ARG A 47 -9.73 31.93 16.00
CA ARG A 47 -10.50 33.18 16.16
C ARG A 47 -11.78 32.95 16.94
N ILE A 48 -12.43 31.81 16.72
CA ILE A 48 -13.67 31.43 17.38
C ILE A 48 -13.39 31.13 18.86
N GLU A 49 -12.32 30.38 19.14
CA GLU A 49 -11.87 30.11 20.52
C GLU A 49 -11.51 31.41 21.27
N GLN A 50 -10.76 32.32 20.64
CA GLN A 50 -10.43 33.63 21.21
C GLN A 50 -11.67 34.51 21.46
N ALA A 51 -12.73 34.31 20.68
CA ALA A 51 -14.02 34.99 20.87
C ALA A 51 -14.91 34.29 21.92
N GLY A 52 -14.40 33.25 22.60
CA GLY A 52 -15.08 32.51 23.66
C GLY A 52 -15.92 31.32 23.18
N GLY A 53 -15.72 30.85 21.94
CA GLY A 53 -16.32 29.62 21.46
C GLY A 53 -15.81 28.39 22.23
N VAL A 54 -16.70 27.46 22.56
CA VAL A 54 -16.38 26.21 23.25
C VAL A 54 -16.97 25.07 22.44
N PHE A 55 -16.16 24.06 22.12
CA PHE A 55 -16.58 22.87 21.37
C PHE A 55 -16.82 21.71 22.32
N ARG A 56 -17.80 20.86 21.98
CA ARG A 56 -18.30 19.79 22.85
C ARG A 56 -18.62 18.53 22.07
N ASP A 57 -18.44 17.40 22.74
CA ASP A 57 -18.82 16.05 22.30
C ASP A 57 -19.75 15.46 23.35
N ALA A 58 -20.97 15.09 22.97
CA ALA A 58 -22.04 14.67 23.90
C ALA A 58 -22.27 15.63 25.11
N GLY A 59 -21.98 16.93 24.93
CA GLY A 59 -22.09 17.96 25.98
C GLY A 59 -20.78 18.26 26.74
N ASP A 60 -19.79 17.37 26.64
CA ASP A 60 -18.50 17.52 27.32
C ASP A 60 -17.55 18.42 26.53
N PRO A 61 -16.95 19.46 27.15
CA PRO A 61 -16.05 20.36 26.45
C PRO A 61 -14.75 19.67 26.06
N GLY A 62 -14.22 19.97 24.88
CA GLY A 62 -12.97 19.42 24.38
C GLY A 62 -12.35 20.26 23.27
N ASP A 63 -11.15 19.87 22.86
CA ASP A 63 -10.47 20.46 21.70
C ASP A 63 -11.21 20.08 20.41
N ALA A 64 -11.43 21.05 19.51
CA ALA A 64 -12.22 20.83 18.31
C ALA A 64 -11.57 19.84 17.34
N ILE A 65 -10.23 19.86 17.23
CA ILE A 65 -9.47 18.95 16.37
C ILE A 65 -9.56 17.54 16.94
N GLU A 66 -9.36 17.38 18.25
CA GLU A 66 -9.50 16.07 18.91
C GLU A 66 -10.91 15.49 18.76
N ILE A 67 -11.95 16.31 18.92
CA ILE A 67 -13.34 15.90 18.70
C ILE A 67 -13.49 15.43 17.25
N MET A 68 -13.13 16.26 16.27
CA MET A 68 -13.23 15.91 14.84
C MET A 68 -12.45 14.65 14.48
N SER A 69 -11.24 14.46 15.04
CA SER A 69 -10.43 13.26 14.82
C SER A 69 -11.05 12.00 15.44
N ARG A 70 -11.71 12.07 16.60
CA ARG A 70 -12.50 10.95 17.14
C ARG A 70 -13.67 10.57 16.23
N TYR A 71 -14.21 11.54 15.50
CA TYR A 71 -15.19 11.31 14.45
C TYR A 71 -14.60 10.88 13.10
N GLY A 72 -13.29 10.61 13.01
CA GLY A 72 -12.67 10.06 11.81
C GLY A 72 -12.14 11.11 10.83
N CYS A 73 -12.13 12.40 11.18
CA CYS A 73 -11.42 13.40 10.38
C CYS A 73 -9.91 13.10 10.37
N ASN A 74 -9.36 12.86 9.18
CA ASN A 74 -7.94 12.59 8.94
C ASN A 74 -7.26 13.69 8.10
N CYS A 75 -8.01 14.71 7.65
CA CYS A 75 -7.47 15.81 6.85
C CYS A 75 -8.04 17.17 7.29
N PHE A 76 -7.17 18.14 7.56
CA PHE A 76 -7.57 19.53 7.81
C PHE A 76 -6.92 20.48 6.82
N ARG A 77 -7.66 21.50 6.42
CA ARG A 77 -7.17 22.56 5.54
C ARG A 77 -7.02 23.88 6.30
N LEU A 78 -5.89 24.55 6.07
CA LEU A 78 -5.63 25.92 6.52
C LEU A 78 -5.48 26.84 5.30
N ARG A 79 -6.17 27.99 5.31
CA ARG A 79 -6.02 29.02 4.27
C ARG A 79 -4.84 29.94 4.58
N LEU A 80 -3.97 30.13 3.59
CA LEU A 80 -2.93 31.17 3.59
C LEU A 80 -3.49 32.43 2.89
N PHE A 81 -3.48 33.58 3.58
CA PHE A 81 -4.03 34.83 3.05
C PHE A 81 -2.92 35.78 2.58
N VAL A 82 -3.05 36.33 1.36
CA VAL A 82 -2.06 37.23 0.75
C VAL A 82 -1.96 38.58 1.48
N ASN A 83 -2.99 38.99 2.23
CA ASN A 83 -3.01 40.28 2.93
C ASN A 83 -3.66 40.17 4.32
N LEU A 84 -2.84 40.15 5.38
CA LEU A 84 -3.26 40.04 6.80
C LEU A 84 -3.85 41.37 7.30
N THR A 85 -4.96 41.81 6.71
CA THR A 85 -5.56 43.12 7.05
C THR A 85 -6.42 43.07 8.32
N ASN A 86 -6.56 41.89 8.97
CA ASN A 86 -7.49 41.64 10.08
C ASN A 86 -8.96 42.01 9.76
N LYS A 87 -9.31 42.23 8.48
CA LYS A 87 -10.57 42.86 8.09
C LYS A 87 -11.40 42.07 7.08
N ASN A 88 -10.85 41.14 6.28
CA ASN A 88 -11.61 40.28 5.34
C ASN A 88 -10.85 38.98 4.98
N LEU A 89 -11.57 37.94 4.53
CA LEU A 89 -11.25 36.51 4.74
C LEU A 89 -10.96 35.67 3.47
N VAL A 90 -10.67 36.23 2.30
CA VAL A 90 -10.57 35.43 1.06
C VAL A 90 -9.56 36.03 0.05
N VAL A 91 -8.48 35.30 -0.32
CA VAL A 91 -8.16 34.60 -1.62
C VAL A 91 -6.65 34.13 -1.63
N ASN A 92 -6.30 32.93 -2.16
CA ASN A 92 -5.40 32.69 -3.35
C ASN A 92 -5.18 31.19 -3.74
N ASP A 93 -4.61 30.92 -4.94
CA ASP A 93 -4.34 29.64 -5.64
C ASP A 93 -2.94 29.00 -5.42
N LEU A 94 -2.78 27.69 -5.75
CA LEU A 94 -1.53 26.99 -6.11
C LEU A 94 -1.78 25.73 -7.01
N ALA A 95 -0.74 25.32 -7.76
CA ALA A 95 -0.83 24.72 -9.10
C ALA A 95 -0.66 23.17 -9.26
N TYR A 96 -1.16 22.31 -8.38
CA TYR A 96 -1.03 20.84 -8.62
C TYR A 96 -2.16 19.90 -8.19
N ILE A 97 -3.39 20.37 -7.95
CA ILE A 97 -4.57 19.47 -7.75
C ILE A 97 -5.78 20.08 -8.49
N ILE A 98 -6.60 19.27 -9.17
CA ILE A 98 -7.94 19.72 -9.61
C ILE A 98 -8.85 19.63 -8.39
N GLY A 99 -8.84 20.66 -7.55
CA GLY A 99 -9.78 20.80 -6.43
C GLY A 99 -11.12 21.32 -6.94
N LEU A 100 -12.20 20.58 -6.70
CA LEU A 100 -13.56 21.02 -7.06
C LEU A 100 -14.30 21.52 -5.82
N SER A 101 -15.01 22.64 -5.98
CA SER A 101 -16.02 23.06 -5.00
C SER A 101 -17.36 22.49 -5.42
N TYR A 102 -18.10 21.88 -4.50
CA TYR A 102 -19.45 21.41 -4.77
C TYR A 102 -20.43 21.94 -3.73
N TYR A 103 -21.43 22.66 -4.22
CA TYR A 103 -22.52 23.23 -3.45
C TYR A 103 -23.80 22.93 -4.22
N PRO A 104 -24.75 22.14 -3.68
CA PRO A 104 -25.92 21.69 -4.43
C PRO A 104 -26.72 22.82 -5.10
N TRP A 105 -26.73 24.00 -4.48
CA TRP A 105 -27.43 25.18 -4.98
C TRP A 105 -26.72 25.96 -6.10
N TRP A 106 -25.41 25.76 -6.30
CA TRP A 106 -24.66 26.38 -7.41
C TRP A 106 -24.35 25.39 -8.53
N HIS A 107 -24.11 24.12 -8.19
CA HIS A 107 -23.45 23.16 -9.07
C HIS A 107 -24.36 22.07 -9.63
N GLY A 108 -25.62 21.99 -9.18
CA GLY A 108 -26.57 20.99 -9.68
C GLY A 108 -26.88 19.89 -8.66
N SER A 109 -27.63 18.89 -9.10
CA SER A 109 -27.98 17.69 -8.34
C SER A 109 -26.78 16.75 -8.14
N MET A 110 -26.95 15.67 -7.36
CA MET A 110 -25.92 14.63 -7.23
C MET A 110 -25.69 13.88 -8.54
N GLU A 111 -26.71 13.79 -9.40
CA GLU A 111 -26.55 13.13 -10.70
C GLU A 111 -25.67 13.97 -11.62
N ASP A 112 -25.87 15.29 -11.61
CA ASP A 112 -25.00 16.24 -12.32
C ASP A 112 -23.56 16.15 -11.79
N LEU A 113 -23.39 15.97 -10.48
CA LEU A 113 -22.08 15.76 -9.88
C LEU A 113 -21.45 14.43 -10.34
N ARG A 114 -22.18 13.31 -10.31
CA ARG A 114 -21.68 12.00 -10.79
C ARG A 114 -21.23 12.07 -12.24
N GLU A 115 -22.05 12.65 -13.11
CA GLU A 115 -21.72 12.81 -14.52
C GLU A 115 -20.49 13.70 -14.70
N ASN A 116 -20.38 14.79 -13.93
CA ASN A 116 -19.23 15.68 -13.99
C ASN A 116 -17.94 15.03 -13.49
N LEU A 117 -17.99 14.31 -12.36
CA LEU A 117 -16.84 13.60 -11.80
C LEU A 117 -16.35 12.52 -12.76
N SER A 118 -17.26 11.74 -13.35
CA SER A 118 -16.95 10.73 -14.37
C SER A 118 -16.28 11.34 -15.60
N LYS A 119 -16.82 12.46 -16.13
CA LYS A 119 -16.21 13.18 -17.27
C LYS A 119 -14.84 13.77 -16.93
N THR A 120 -14.71 14.37 -15.75
CA THR A 120 -13.46 14.96 -15.26
C THR A 120 -12.38 13.90 -15.12
N ALA A 121 -12.71 12.77 -14.51
CA ALA A 121 -11.84 11.61 -14.35
C ALA A 121 -11.37 11.07 -15.70
N ALA A 122 -12.28 10.91 -16.67
CA ALA A 122 -11.96 10.43 -18.02
C ALA A 122 -11.13 11.43 -18.84
N THR A 123 -11.30 12.74 -18.60
CA THR A 123 -10.64 13.79 -19.40
C THR A 123 -9.24 14.12 -18.91
N PHE A 124 -9.04 14.19 -17.59
CA PHE A 124 -7.82 14.78 -17.02
C PHE A 124 -6.84 13.79 -16.41
N ASP A 125 -7.22 12.52 -16.26
CA ASP A 125 -6.37 11.48 -15.68
C ASP A 125 -5.79 11.80 -14.30
N LYS A 126 -6.58 12.47 -13.46
CA LYS A 126 -6.16 12.96 -12.14
C LYS A 126 -7.13 12.55 -11.05
N ASP A 127 -6.60 12.47 -9.84
CA ASP A 127 -7.38 12.35 -8.62
C ASP A 127 -8.26 13.58 -8.40
N ILE A 128 -9.45 13.32 -7.87
CA ILE A 128 -10.49 14.31 -7.67
C ILE A 128 -10.78 14.44 -6.18
N PHE A 129 -10.66 15.66 -5.70
CA PHE A 129 -10.88 16.03 -4.31
C PHE A 129 -11.94 17.13 -4.25
N ILE A 130 -13.04 16.88 -3.53
CA ILE A 130 -13.98 17.96 -3.21
C ILE A 130 -13.37 18.77 -2.07
N VAL A 131 -12.80 19.92 -2.41
CA VAL A 131 -12.03 20.74 -1.46
C VAL A 131 -12.92 21.68 -0.64
N GLU A 132 -14.16 21.89 -1.08
CA GLU A 132 -15.15 22.72 -0.38
C GLU A 132 -16.57 22.23 -0.65
N THR A 133 -17.31 21.96 0.43
CA THR A 133 -18.75 21.71 0.39
C THR A 133 -19.40 22.13 1.70
N ALA A 134 -20.71 22.39 1.71
CA ALA A 134 -21.46 22.64 2.93
C ALA A 134 -22.95 22.35 2.73
N TYR A 135 -23.65 22.08 3.82
CA TYR A 135 -25.11 21.93 3.84
C TYR A 135 -25.69 22.43 5.17
N PRO A 136 -26.83 23.14 5.17
CA PRO A 136 -27.38 23.69 6.39
C PRO A 136 -28.04 22.62 7.26
N HIS A 137 -27.70 22.59 8.55
CA HIS A 137 -28.37 21.77 9.58
C HIS A 137 -29.63 22.42 10.15
N ARG A 138 -29.93 23.66 9.79
CA ARG A 138 -31.14 24.39 10.19
C ARG A 138 -31.54 25.44 9.17
N SER A 139 -32.80 25.86 9.22
CA SER A 139 -33.29 26.95 8.36
C SER A 139 -32.44 28.21 8.54
N ALA A 140 -31.92 28.70 7.43
CA ALA A 140 -31.20 29.97 7.34
C ALA A 140 -31.75 30.76 6.16
N ARG A 141 -31.74 32.10 6.27
CA ARG A 141 -32.20 32.95 5.17
C ARG A 141 -31.29 32.73 3.96
N VAL A 142 -31.78 31.96 2.99
CA VAL A 142 -31.27 31.87 1.62
C VAL A 142 -31.17 33.31 1.09
N SER A 143 -29.97 33.71 0.69
CA SER A 143 -29.76 35.02 0.08
C SER A 143 -30.50 35.10 -1.26
N LYS A 144 -30.78 36.31 -1.77
CA LYS A 144 -31.37 36.50 -3.12
C LYS A 144 -30.58 35.80 -4.24
N ALA A 145 -29.30 35.48 -4.03
CA ALA A 145 -28.47 34.75 -4.99
C ALA A 145 -28.83 33.25 -5.12
N GLN A 146 -29.82 32.75 -4.37
CA GLN A 146 -30.22 31.34 -4.32
C GLN A 146 -31.70 31.12 -4.69
N GLU A 147 -32.36 32.09 -5.35
CA GLU A 147 -33.69 31.86 -5.93
C GLU A 147 -33.65 30.65 -6.90
N GLY A 148 -34.43 29.61 -6.59
CA GLY A 148 -34.47 28.35 -7.35
C GLY A 148 -33.51 27.24 -6.86
N ALA A 149 -32.72 27.48 -5.81
CA ALA A 149 -31.82 26.51 -5.20
C ALA A 149 -32.53 25.31 -4.54
N ASP A 150 -33.77 25.50 -4.08
CA ASP A 150 -34.56 24.49 -3.36
C ASP A 150 -34.68 23.18 -4.13
N LYS A 151 -34.69 23.23 -5.46
CA LYS A 151 -34.85 22.05 -6.34
C LYS A 151 -33.72 21.02 -6.19
N ASN A 152 -32.50 21.46 -5.84
CA ASN A 152 -31.33 20.59 -5.70
C ASN A 152 -31.03 20.26 -4.22
N MET A 153 -31.68 20.97 -3.29
CA MET A 153 -31.54 20.75 -1.84
C MET A 153 -32.57 19.72 -1.37
N ARG A 154 -32.45 18.48 -1.85
CA ARG A 154 -33.42 17.40 -1.59
C ARG A 154 -33.45 16.87 -0.15
N TRP A 155 -32.41 17.14 0.64
CA TRP A 155 -32.38 16.75 2.05
C TRP A 155 -33.03 17.86 2.90
N PRO A 156 -33.73 17.52 3.98
CA PRO A 156 -34.27 18.53 4.87
C PRO A 156 -33.12 19.35 5.50
N MET A 157 -33.33 20.66 5.71
CA MET A 157 -32.36 21.51 6.43
C MET A 157 -32.42 21.23 7.94
N THR A 158 -31.97 20.04 8.33
CA THR A 158 -31.95 19.50 9.70
C THR A 158 -30.59 18.81 9.93
N PRO A 159 -30.17 18.52 11.18
CA PRO A 159 -28.93 17.78 11.43
C PRO A 159 -28.88 16.42 10.72
N ALA A 160 -29.99 15.68 10.72
CA ALA A 160 -30.10 14.41 10.01
C ALA A 160 -30.05 14.56 8.47
N GLY A 161 -30.59 15.67 7.92
CA GLY A 161 -30.48 15.95 6.49
C GLY A 161 -29.08 16.37 6.07
N GLN A 162 -28.36 17.13 6.92
CA GLN A 162 -26.94 17.46 6.72
C GLN A 162 -26.07 16.20 6.71
N GLU A 163 -26.33 15.26 7.63
CA GLU A 163 -25.69 13.95 7.66
C GLU A 163 -25.99 13.14 6.39
N ALA A 164 -27.26 12.99 6.01
CA ALA A 164 -27.66 12.24 4.82
C ALA A 164 -27.06 12.82 3.52
N PHE A 165 -26.96 14.16 3.42
CA PHE A 165 -26.24 14.82 2.34
C PHE A 165 -24.76 14.43 2.31
N LEU A 166 -24.07 14.56 3.43
CA LEU A 166 -22.64 14.31 3.51
C LEU A 166 -22.32 12.83 3.23
N ARG A 167 -23.15 11.90 3.71
CA ARG A 167 -23.05 10.48 3.40
C ARG A 167 -23.16 10.21 1.90
N GLU A 168 -24.19 10.76 1.24
CA GLU A 168 -24.37 10.55 -0.20
C GLU A 168 -23.24 11.22 -1.01
N LEU A 169 -22.72 12.36 -0.55
CA LEU A 169 -21.58 13.04 -1.19
C LEU A 169 -20.31 12.21 -1.11
N ILE A 170 -19.95 11.74 0.09
CA ILE A 170 -18.79 10.88 0.33
C ILE A 170 -18.87 9.63 -0.55
N THR A 171 -20.03 8.95 -0.56
CA THR A 171 -20.26 7.76 -1.40
C THR A 171 -20.10 8.10 -2.88
N THR A 172 -20.70 9.19 -3.34
CA THR A 172 -20.63 9.64 -4.74
C THR A 172 -19.20 9.95 -5.18
N VAL A 173 -18.42 10.65 -4.35
CA VAL A 173 -17.01 10.94 -4.65
C VAL A 173 -16.22 9.64 -4.70
N ARG A 174 -16.38 8.77 -3.69
CA ARG A 174 -15.67 7.49 -3.63
C ARG A 174 -15.96 6.56 -4.80
N GLU A 175 -17.20 6.54 -5.30
CA GLU A 175 -17.61 5.73 -6.45
C GLU A 175 -17.17 6.31 -7.81
N THR A 176 -16.35 7.37 -7.80
CA THR A 176 -15.77 7.92 -9.03
C THR A 176 -14.91 6.86 -9.71
N SER A 177 -15.17 6.62 -11.00
CA SER A 177 -14.51 5.60 -11.82
C SER A 177 -12.99 5.57 -11.66
N GLY A 178 -12.45 4.35 -11.51
CA GLY A 178 -11.01 4.12 -11.35
C GLY A 178 -10.48 4.52 -9.98
N ASP A 179 -11.32 4.53 -8.94
CA ASP A 179 -10.99 4.89 -7.56
C ASP A 179 -10.35 6.29 -7.43
N ARG A 180 -10.72 7.22 -8.33
CA ARG A 180 -10.10 8.56 -8.43
C ARG A 180 -10.66 9.57 -7.45
N GLY A 181 -11.74 9.24 -6.75
CA GLY A 181 -12.31 10.12 -5.73
C GLY A 181 -11.58 9.95 -4.42
N ILE A 182 -10.71 10.89 -4.09
CA ILE A 182 -9.77 10.75 -2.97
C ILE A 182 -10.22 11.44 -1.68
N GLY A 183 -11.27 12.26 -1.70
CA GLY A 183 -11.76 12.86 -0.47
C GLY A 183 -12.85 13.93 -0.58
N VAL A 184 -13.31 14.39 0.59
CA VAL A 184 -14.26 15.48 0.78
C VAL A 184 -13.82 16.36 1.96
N LEU A 185 -13.74 17.68 1.74
CA LEU A 185 -13.56 18.67 2.80
C LEU A 185 -14.81 19.51 3.01
N TRP A 186 -15.25 19.54 4.26
CA TRP A 186 -16.31 20.42 4.70
C TRP A 186 -15.81 21.85 4.84
N TRP A 187 -16.58 22.79 4.32
CA TRP A 187 -16.32 24.21 4.47
C TRP A 187 -16.78 24.64 5.86
N TYR A 188 -15.80 25.06 6.67
CA TYR A 188 -16.02 25.81 7.88
C TYR A 188 -16.86 25.08 8.96
N PRO A 189 -16.51 23.81 9.29
CA PRO A 189 -17.28 23.00 10.23
C PRO A 189 -17.36 23.62 11.63
N GLU A 190 -16.35 24.39 12.04
CA GLU A 190 -16.20 24.98 13.37
C GLU A 190 -17.05 26.25 13.59
N SER A 191 -17.78 26.71 12.58
CA SER A 191 -18.36 28.05 12.50
C SER A 191 -19.59 28.30 13.39
N ILE A 192 -19.44 28.12 14.70
CA ILE A 192 -20.49 28.38 15.69
C ILE A 192 -20.70 29.88 15.94
N PRO A 193 -21.93 30.34 16.25
CA PRO A 193 -22.19 31.74 16.58
C PRO A 193 -21.46 32.20 17.85
N VAL A 194 -20.63 33.24 17.74
CA VAL A 194 -19.94 33.86 18.88
C VAL A 194 -20.06 35.38 18.84
N LYS A 195 -19.97 36.02 20.01
CA LYS A 195 -20.15 37.47 20.13
C LYS A 195 -19.01 38.20 19.41
N GLY A 196 -19.36 39.20 18.60
CA GLY A 196 -18.39 40.07 17.94
C GLY A 196 -17.81 39.55 16.63
N LEU A 197 -18.18 38.34 16.18
CA LEU A 197 -17.82 37.81 14.86
C LEU A 197 -19.05 37.70 13.96
N ARG A 198 -18.89 38.08 12.69
CA ARG A 198 -19.89 37.81 11.66
C ARG A 198 -19.67 36.40 11.13
N ILE A 199 -20.50 35.47 11.57
CA ILE A 199 -20.48 34.08 11.11
C ILE A 199 -21.36 33.91 9.88
N TRP A 200 -20.83 33.25 8.85
CA TRP A 200 -21.57 32.96 7.61
C TRP A 200 -22.83 32.15 7.92
N TYR A 201 -23.98 32.58 7.42
CA TYR A 201 -25.29 31.94 7.65
C TYR A 201 -25.65 31.73 9.14
N GLY A 202 -25.03 32.50 10.04
CA GLY A 202 -25.22 32.33 11.49
C GLY A 202 -24.86 30.92 11.97
N GLY A 203 -23.88 30.27 11.34
CA GLY A 203 -23.40 28.94 11.71
C GLY A 203 -24.33 27.79 11.30
N ALA A 204 -25.34 28.05 10.45
CA ALA A 204 -26.25 27.01 10.00
C ALA A 204 -25.56 25.91 9.17
N ASN A 205 -24.37 26.17 8.61
CA ASN A 205 -23.58 25.18 7.87
C ASN A 205 -22.48 24.52 8.71
N ALA A 206 -22.33 24.91 9.98
CA ALA A 206 -21.36 24.30 10.88
C ALA A 206 -21.69 22.80 11.07
N MET A 207 -20.69 22.03 11.48
CA MET A 207 -20.89 20.67 11.96
C MET A 207 -21.05 20.62 13.49
N PHE A 208 -21.06 21.78 14.14
CA PHE A 208 -21.44 21.96 15.53
C PHE A 208 -22.73 22.79 15.61
N ASP A 209 -23.56 22.53 16.63
CA ASP A 209 -24.73 23.35 16.92
C ASP A 209 -24.34 24.72 17.51
N SER A 210 -25.33 25.57 17.82
CA SER A 210 -25.07 26.90 18.37
C SER A 210 -24.48 26.91 19.78
N GLU A 211 -24.53 25.78 20.49
CA GLU A 211 -23.94 25.59 21.82
C GLU A 211 -22.56 24.92 21.75
N GLY A 212 -22.12 24.56 20.53
CA GLY A 212 -20.84 23.93 20.28
C GLY A 212 -20.87 22.40 20.33
N ASN A 213 -22.03 21.75 20.37
CA ASN A 213 -22.10 20.28 20.36
C ASN A 213 -21.94 19.74 18.93
N ALA A 214 -21.16 18.67 18.78
CA ALA A 214 -21.00 17.97 17.51
C ALA A 214 -22.35 17.47 16.94
N LEU A 215 -22.59 17.71 15.65
CA LEU A 215 -23.77 17.25 14.94
C LEU A 215 -23.56 15.85 14.34
N PRO A 216 -24.64 15.07 14.11
CA PRO A 216 -24.58 13.72 13.54
C PRO A 216 -23.89 13.63 12.18
N SER A 217 -23.76 14.73 11.44
CA SER A 217 -23.05 14.78 10.17
C SER A 217 -21.60 14.31 10.31
N MET A 218 -20.95 14.47 11.46
CA MET A 218 -19.61 13.95 11.70
C MET A 218 -19.53 12.41 11.73
N ASN A 219 -20.64 11.70 11.99
CA ASN A 219 -20.68 10.23 11.91
C ASN A 219 -20.44 9.72 10.47
N ALA A 220 -20.70 10.56 9.46
CA ALA A 220 -20.40 10.24 8.07
C ALA A 220 -18.89 10.05 7.82
N PHE A 221 -18.04 10.70 8.62
CA PHE A 221 -16.59 10.53 8.56
C PHE A 221 -16.13 9.22 9.23
N GLN A 222 -16.80 8.77 10.30
CA GLN A 222 -16.47 7.49 10.94
C GLN A 222 -16.76 6.29 10.03
N GLU A 223 -17.87 6.30 9.29
CA GLU A 223 -18.21 5.23 8.34
C GLU A 223 -17.24 5.17 7.14
N VAL A 224 -16.54 6.27 6.85
CA VAL A 224 -15.43 6.32 5.89
C VAL A 224 -14.20 5.64 6.44
N ALA A 225 -13.83 5.93 7.69
CA ALA A 225 -12.69 5.32 8.37
C ALA A 225 -12.88 3.80 8.60
N HIS A 226 -14.14 3.32 8.66
CA HIS A 226 -14.48 1.93 8.99
C HIS A 226 -15.16 1.16 7.86
N LYS A 227 -15.03 1.58 6.58
CA LYS A 227 -15.61 0.78 5.48
C LYS A 227 -15.00 -0.64 5.55
N PRO A 228 -15.82 -1.70 5.62
CA PRO A 228 -15.34 -3.06 5.44
C PRO A 228 -14.61 -3.12 4.10
N LYS A 229 -13.33 -3.49 4.14
CA LYS A 229 -12.53 -3.68 2.93
C LYS A 229 -13.28 -4.66 2.03
N ALA A 230 -13.36 -4.34 0.73
CA ALA A 230 -14.01 -5.22 -0.22
C ALA A 230 -13.41 -6.63 -0.07
N LYS A 231 -14.26 -7.65 0.03
CA LYS A 231 -13.79 -9.02 0.14
C LYS A 231 -13.01 -9.37 -1.13
N ILE A 232 -11.83 -9.96 -0.97
CA ILE A 232 -11.01 -10.45 -2.08
C ILE A 232 -11.83 -11.51 -2.85
N ASP A 233 -12.10 -11.23 -4.12
CA ASP A 233 -12.68 -12.21 -5.04
C ASP A 233 -11.56 -12.97 -5.76
N PHE A 234 -11.15 -14.09 -5.15
CA PHE A 234 -10.11 -14.97 -5.71
C PHE A 234 -10.46 -15.52 -7.10
N SER A 235 -11.74 -15.50 -7.53
CA SER A 235 -12.13 -15.97 -8.86
C SER A 235 -11.69 -15.02 -9.99
N GLN A 236 -11.40 -13.75 -9.66
CA GLN A 236 -10.88 -12.75 -10.60
C GLN A 236 -9.38 -12.92 -10.88
N LEU A 237 -8.66 -13.69 -10.04
CA LEU A 237 -7.26 -14.02 -10.32
C LEU A 237 -7.23 -15.01 -11.49
N THR A 238 -6.74 -14.56 -12.64
CA THR A 238 -6.69 -15.35 -13.88
C THR A 238 -5.33 -16.01 -14.13
N SER A 239 -4.29 -15.60 -13.40
CA SER A 239 -2.92 -16.11 -13.53
C SER A 239 -2.28 -16.25 -12.15
N PRO A 240 -1.55 -17.35 -11.88
CA PRO A 240 -0.77 -17.45 -10.65
C PRO A 240 0.39 -16.47 -10.62
N ILE A 241 0.88 -16.00 -11.77
CA ILE A 241 2.01 -15.07 -11.85
C ILE A 241 1.53 -13.65 -11.54
N ILE A 242 2.18 -13.02 -10.57
CA ILE A 242 2.06 -11.59 -10.25
C ILE A 242 3.07 -10.80 -11.08
N PHE A 243 4.37 -11.13 -10.96
CA PHE A 243 5.43 -10.50 -11.72
C PHE A 243 6.14 -11.53 -12.59
N ARG A 244 6.07 -11.33 -13.90
CA ARG A 244 6.71 -12.21 -14.88
C ARG A 244 8.17 -11.79 -15.06
N GLY A 245 9.09 -12.70 -14.77
CA GLY A 245 10.50 -12.52 -15.10
C GLY A 245 10.74 -12.62 -16.60
N ASP A 246 11.75 -11.89 -17.08
CA ASP A 246 12.20 -11.89 -18.47
C ASP A 246 13.73 -12.02 -18.57
N GLN A 247 14.34 -11.62 -19.69
CA GLN A 247 15.79 -11.71 -19.86
C GLN A 247 16.58 -10.72 -18.99
N LYS A 248 15.98 -9.56 -18.69
CA LYS A 248 16.60 -8.48 -17.93
C LYS A 248 16.26 -8.55 -16.46
N TYR A 249 15.02 -8.89 -16.11
CA TYR A 249 14.54 -8.85 -14.73
C TYR A 249 14.02 -10.20 -14.23
N GLY A 250 14.29 -10.50 -12.96
CA GLY A 250 13.70 -11.63 -12.24
C GLY A 250 13.16 -11.18 -10.88
N PHE A 251 12.08 -11.80 -10.44
CA PHE A 251 11.37 -11.48 -9.19
C PHE A 251 11.39 -12.72 -8.29
N ARG A 252 11.99 -12.61 -7.10
CA ARG A 252 12.25 -13.76 -6.22
C ARG A 252 12.07 -13.45 -4.74
N ASP A 253 12.15 -14.49 -3.93
CA ASP A 253 12.32 -14.41 -2.49
C ASP A 253 11.30 -13.47 -1.82
N PRO A 254 9.98 -13.75 -1.97
CA PRO A 254 8.95 -12.87 -1.47
C PRO A 254 8.91 -12.83 0.06
N ALA A 255 8.61 -11.66 0.60
CA ALA A 255 8.17 -11.42 1.96
C ALA A 255 6.95 -10.50 1.91
N VAL A 256 5.96 -10.74 2.77
CA VAL A 256 4.71 -9.97 2.72
C VAL A 256 4.23 -9.61 4.12
N VAL A 257 3.63 -8.42 4.23
CA VAL A 257 2.79 -8.04 5.37
C VAL A 257 1.46 -7.51 4.84
N TYR A 258 0.38 -7.91 5.50
CA TYR A 258 -0.93 -7.33 5.29
C TYR A 258 -1.21 -6.34 6.42
N HIS A 259 -1.45 -5.09 6.07
CA HIS A 259 -1.71 -4.03 7.03
C HIS A 259 -2.71 -3.04 6.43
N ASP A 260 -3.75 -2.73 7.20
CA ASP A 260 -4.78 -1.74 6.85
C ASP A 260 -5.40 -1.92 5.47
N GLY A 261 -5.41 -3.16 4.98
CA GLY A 261 -6.13 -3.56 3.76
C GLY A 261 -5.24 -3.71 2.55
N VAL A 262 -3.94 -3.50 2.75
CA VAL A 262 -2.95 -3.50 1.71
C VAL A 262 -1.96 -4.62 1.98
N PHE A 263 -1.72 -5.43 0.97
CA PHE A 263 -0.60 -6.36 0.89
C PHE A 263 0.62 -5.56 0.45
N TYR A 264 1.62 -5.47 1.32
CA TYR A 264 2.95 -4.95 1.00
C TYR A 264 3.86 -6.14 0.70
N LEU A 265 4.11 -6.40 -0.58
CA LEU A 265 4.90 -7.52 -1.07
C LEU A 265 6.31 -7.04 -1.41
N TYR A 266 7.27 -7.43 -0.59
CA TYR A 266 8.69 -7.22 -0.79
C TYR A 266 9.30 -8.43 -1.49
N PHE A 267 10.30 -8.21 -2.33
CA PHE A 267 10.95 -9.28 -3.07
C PHE A 267 12.35 -8.86 -3.51
N THR A 268 13.17 -9.84 -3.88
CA THR A 268 14.40 -9.60 -4.64
C THR A 268 14.05 -9.28 -6.09
N LEU A 269 14.36 -8.06 -6.53
CA LEU A 269 14.47 -7.70 -7.93
C LEU A 269 15.90 -7.99 -8.41
N SER A 270 16.02 -8.95 -9.33
CA SER A 270 17.28 -9.36 -9.95
C SER A 270 17.39 -8.72 -11.32
N GLU A 271 18.39 -7.88 -11.54
CA GLU A 271 18.67 -7.24 -12.82
C GLU A 271 19.91 -7.86 -13.47
N THR A 272 19.76 -8.46 -14.64
CA THR A 272 20.87 -8.85 -15.52
C THR A 272 21.47 -7.59 -16.15
N ALA A 273 22.74 -7.33 -15.90
CA ALA A 273 23.44 -6.18 -16.45
C ALA A 273 24.11 -6.51 -17.79
N ALA A 274 24.50 -5.46 -18.51
CA ALA A 274 25.14 -5.57 -19.82
C ALA A 274 26.48 -6.33 -19.81
N ASP A 275 27.19 -6.34 -18.67
CA ASP A 275 28.44 -7.09 -18.48
C ASP A 275 28.23 -8.59 -18.21
N GLY A 276 26.98 -9.07 -18.20
CA GLY A 276 26.62 -10.46 -17.93
C GLY A 276 26.51 -10.81 -16.43
N GLY A 277 26.91 -9.90 -15.54
CA GLY A 277 26.66 -10.03 -14.10
C GLY A 277 25.23 -9.66 -13.73
N TYR A 278 24.90 -9.78 -12.44
CA TYR A 278 23.58 -9.46 -11.91
C TYR A 278 23.65 -8.53 -10.71
N TYR A 279 22.62 -7.71 -10.53
CA TYR A 279 22.36 -6.94 -9.31
C TYR A 279 21.14 -7.53 -8.63
N ASN A 280 21.21 -7.78 -7.33
CA ASN A 280 20.03 -8.11 -6.54
C ASN A 280 19.72 -6.94 -5.63
N MET A 281 18.50 -6.42 -5.73
CA MET A 281 17.99 -5.32 -4.89
C MET A 281 16.69 -5.78 -4.22
N THR A 282 16.43 -5.32 -3.01
CA THR A 282 15.10 -5.44 -2.41
C THR A 282 14.21 -4.36 -3.00
N ALA A 283 13.07 -4.78 -3.53
CA ALA A 283 12.00 -3.92 -4.00
C ALA A 283 10.68 -4.29 -3.31
N TYR A 284 9.68 -3.44 -3.40
CA TYR A 284 8.32 -3.75 -2.97
C TYR A 284 7.29 -3.28 -3.97
N SER A 285 6.11 -3.89 -3.89
CA SER A 285 4.88 -3.46 -4.58
C SER A 285 3.70 -3.68 -3.63
N ALA A 286 2.66 -2.87 -3.80
CA ALA A 286 1.48 -2.88 -2.95
C ALA A 286 0.22 -3.24 -3.74
N SER A 287 -0.73 -3.92 -3.08
CA SER A 287 -2.04 -4.24 -3.66
C SER A 287 -3.11 -4.35 -2.57
N SER A 288 -4.32 -3.87 -2.84
CA SER A 288 -5.49 -4.04 -1.95
C SER A 288 -6.37 -5.21 -2.37
N ASP A 289 -6.20 -5.75 -3.59
CA ASP A 289 -7.08 -6.74 -4.19
C ASP A 289 -6.38 -7.99 -4.74
N LEU A 290 -5.05 -8.06 -4.62
CA LEU A 290 -4.15 -9.08 -5.19
C LEU A 290 -4.10 -9.14 -6.73
N ILE A 291 -4.86 -8.30 -7.42
CA ILE A 291 -4.96 -8.25 -8.89
C ILE A 291 -4.11 -7.09 -9.41
N HIS A 292 -4.36 -5.89 -8.87
CA HIS A 292 -3.70 -4.67 -9.26
C HIS A 292 -2.57 -4.38 -8.29
N TRP A 293 -1.35 -4.36 -8.83
CA TRP A 293 -0.12 -4.14 -8.07
C TRP A 293 0.52 -2.83 -8.50
N THR A 294 1.00 -2.03 -7.55
CA THR A 294 1.77 -0.82 -7.86
C THR A 294 3.07 -1.16 -8.59
N PHE A 295 3.66 -0.19 -9.29
CA PHE A 295 4.95 -0.41 -9.93
C PHE A 295 6.03 -0.74 -8.87
N PRO A 296 6.90 -1.75 -9.09
CA PRO A 296 7.95 -2.09 -8.14
C PRO A 296 8.88 -0.91 -7.80
N GLU A 297 8.98 -0.58 -6.52
CA GLU A 297 9.89 0.44 -6.00
C GLU A 297 11.10 -0.21 -5.33
N ILE A 298 12.30 0.18 -5.76
CA ILE A 298 13.56 -0.34 -5.21
C ILE A 298 13.89 0.42 -3.91
N ILE A 299 14.07 -0.31 -2.81
CA ILE A 299 14.34 0.27 -1.49
C ILE A 299 15.78 0.11 -1.02
N THR A 300 16.64 -0.53 -1.81
CA THR A 300 18.06 -0.75 -1.49
C THR A 300 18.99 -0.32 -2.62
N PRO A 301 20.22 0.11 -2.33
CA PRO A 301 21.18 0.49 -3.37
C PRO A 301 21.44 -0.62 -4.38
N ARG A 302 21.61 -0.22 -5.64
CA ARG A 302 22.10 -1.08 -6.71
C ARG A 302 23.62 -1.24 -6.62
N ASP A 303 24.07 -2.20 -5.80
CA ASP A 303 25.49 -2.43 -5.53
C ASP A 303 25.83 -3.92 -5.40
N ARG A 304 26.69 -4.45 -6.27
CA ARG A 304 27.13 -5.87 -6.25
C ARG A 304 28.01 -6.23 -5.07
N ASN A 305 28.66 -5.26 -4.42
CA ASN A 305 29.44 -5.52 -3.22
C ASN A 305 28.54 -5.86 -2.03
N LEU A 306 27.26 -5.52 -2.10
CA LEU A 306 26.29 -5.75 -1.03
C LEU A 306 25.16 -6.66 -1.47
N ASN A 307 24.46 -6.32 -2.57
CA ASN A 307 23.27 -7.01 -3.09
C ASN A 307 22.27 -7.31 -1.96
N HIS A 308 21.73 -6.25 -1.37
CA HIS A 308 20.67 -6.37 -0.38
C HIS A 308 19.45 -7.02 -1.04
N SER A 309 19.10 -8.21 -0.57
CA SER A 309 18.17 -9.11 -1.25
C SER A 309 17.53 -10.08 -0.27
N SER A 310 16.69 -10.97 -0.77
CA SER A 310 16.00 -12.03 -0.03
C SER A 310 15.38 -11.51 1.28
N PRO A 311 14.40 -10.58 1.17
CA PRO A 311 13.66 -10.17 2.35
C PRO A 311 12.99 -11.41 2.96
N GLY A 312 13.13 -11.56 4.26
CA GLY A 312 12.65 -12.72 5.00
C GLY A 312 11.18 -12.57 5.39
N ASN A 313 10.93 -11.61 6.27
CA ASN A 313 9.60 -11.20 6.69
C ASN A 313 9.62 -9.81 7.33
N ILE A 314 8.44 -9.29 7.60
CA ILE A 314 8.20 -8.00 8.24
C ILE A 314 7.49 -8.25 9.57
N ILE A 315 7.99 -7.65 10.64
CA ILE A 315 7.45 -7.78 12.00
C ILE A 315 7.23 -6.41 12.64
N ARG A 316 6.41 -6.36 13.70
CA ARG A 316 6.39 -5.21 14.62
C ARG A 316 7.33 -5.47 15.80
N PHE A 317 8.19 -4.51 16.08
CA PHE A 317 9.07 -4.53 17.25
C PHE A 317 9.34 -3.10 17.71
N ASP A 318 9.12 -2.82 19.01
CA ASP A 318 9.39 -1.52 19.64
C ASP A 318 8.78 -0.32 18.88
N GLY A 319 7.47 -0.43 18.56
CA GLY A 319 6.72 0.63 17.88
C GLY A 319 7.08 0.86 16.40
N LYS A 320 8.01 0.09 15.83
CA LYS A 320 8.43 0.20 14.42
C LYS A 320 8.13 -1.08 13.64
N TRP A 321 8.02 -0.95 12.33
CA TRP A 321 8.11 -2.07 11.41
C TRP A 321 9.57 -2.45 11.22
N ILE A 322 9.86 -3.75 11.21
CA ILE A 322 11.19 -4.29 10.96
C ILE A 322 11.11 -5.24 9.78
N ILE A 323 11.95 -5.05 8.76
CA ILE A 323 12.18 -6.03 7.70
C ILE A 323 13.55 -6.67 7.93
N CYS A 324 13.60 -8.01 7.91
CA CYS A 324 14.87 -8.72 7.85
C CYS A 324 15.20 -9.09 6.40
N LEU A 325 16.48 -9.02 6.03
CA LEU A 325 16.97 -9.33 4.68
C LEU A 325 18.45 -9.75 4.71
N GLN A 326 19.00 -10.17 3.58
CA GLN A 326 20.41 -10.54 3.48
C GLN A 326 21.21 -9.56 2.62
N THR A 327 22.54 -9.60 2.75
CA THR A 327 23.45 -9.24 1.67
C THR A 327 23.87 -10.49 0.90
N TYR A 328 24.08 -10.34 -0.41
CA TYR A 328 24.51 -11.41 -1.30
C TYR A 328 25.65 -10.96 -2.23
N PRO A 329 26.83 -10.59 -1.67
CA PRO A 329 27.90 -9.94 -2.42
C PRO A 329 28.38 -10.78 -3.59
N THR A 330 28.45 -10.20 -4.78
CA THR A 330 28.97 -10.81 -6.02
C THR A 330 29.89 -9.85 -6.79
N PRO A 331 30.91 -9.27 -6.13
CA PRO A 331 31.75 -8.23 -6.73
C PRO A 331 32.49 -8.70 -7.99
N ASN A 332 32.76 -10.00 -8.12
CA ASN A 332 33.48 -10.58 -9.26
C ASN A 332 32.57 -11.42 -10.16
N MET A 333 31.26 -11.16 -10.15
CA MET A 333 30.26 -11.92 -10.94
C MET A 333 30.18 -13.40 -10.55
N GLU A 334 30.35 -13.69 -9.27
CA GLU A 334 30.22 -15.03 -8.72
C GLU A 334 28.82 -15.60 -8.98
N THR A 335 28.72 -16.91 -9.22
CA THR A 335 27.42 -17.57 -9.37
C THR A 335 26.58 -17.54 -8.09
N PHE A 336 27.25 -17.50 -6.93
CA PHE A 336 26.64 -17.43 -5.62
C PHE A 336 27.34 -16.36 -4.78
N GLY A 337 26.61 -15.80 -3.82
CA GLY A 337 27.13 -14.79 -2.91
C GLY A 337 28.30 -15.32 -2.09
N THR A 338 29.29 -14.46 -1.87
CA THR A 338 30.55 -14.82 -1.19
C THR A 338 30.33 -15.23 0.26
N SER A 339 31.41 -15.59 0.96
CA SER A 339 31.40 -15.84 2.40
C SER A 339 30.93 -14.64 3.23
N ASP A 340 30.83 -13.45 2.63
CA ASP A 340 30.43 -12.19 3.29
C ASP A 340 28.93 -11.93 3.28
N SER A 341 28.09 -12.86 2.79
CA SER A 341 26.64 -12.77 2.99
C SER A 341 26.29 -12.73 4.47
N ARG A 342 25.56 -11.70 4.87
CA ARG A 342 25.12 -11.46 6.25
C ARG A 342 23.64 -11.15 6.29
N ILE A 343 23.06 -11.26 7.47
CA ILE A 343 21.67 -10.92 7.75
C ILE A 343 21.61 -9.53 8.35
N TRP A 344 20.62 -8.76 7.93
CA TRP A 344 20.41 -7.38 8.30
C TRP A 344 18.95 -7.16 8.66
N ILE A 345 18.69 -6.12 9.44
CA ILE A 345 17.36 -5.56 9.64
C ILE A 345 17.33 -4.10 9.22
N ARG A 346 16.16 -3.61 8.85
CA ARG A 346 15.88 -2.18 8.64
C ARG A 346 14.56 -1.84 9.34
N ARG A 347 14.39 -0.57 9.70
CA ARG A 347 13.23 -0.06 10.44
C ARG A 347 12.41 0.89 9.61
N SER A 348 11.09 0.89 9.80
CA SER A 348 10.18 1.80 9.11
C SER A 348 9.01 2.20 10.03
N ASP A 349 8.48 3.39 9.79
CA ASP A 349 7.23 3.88 10.38
C ASP A 349 6.01 3.55 9.52
N ASP A 350 6.19 3.45 8.20
CA ASP A 350 5.13 3.51 7.18
C ASP A 350 5.19 2.38 6.15
N LEU A 351 6.09 1.39 6.35
CA LEU A 351 6.37 0.27 5.44
C LEU A 351 7.05 0.66 4.12
N LYS A 352 7.22 1.95 3.81
CA LYS A 352 7.80 2.42 2.53
C LYS A 352 9.20 2.96 2.71
N ASN A 353 9.38 3.79 3.74
CA ASN A 353 10.63 4.45 4.06
C ASN A 353 11.39 3.63 5.11
N TRP A 354 12.56 3.12 4.73
CA TRP A 354 13.34 2.20 5.55
C TRP A 354 14.68 2.83 5.97
N SER A 355 15.04 2.69 7.24
CA SER A 355 16.32 3.13 7.82
C SER A 355 17.53 2.48 7.14
N GLU A 356 18.73 2.95 7.47
CA GLU A 356 19.96 2.25 7.10
C GLU A 356 19.97 0.80 7.65
N PRO A 357 20.62 -0.16 6.96
CA PRO A 357 20.74 -1.54 7.42
C PRO A 357 21.53 -1.70 8.71
N GLU A 358 20.96 -2.43 9.67
CA GLU A 358 21.59 -2.84 10.93
C GLU A 358 22.01 -4.32 10.83
N LEU A 359 23.26 -4.65 11.12
CA LEU A 359 23.76 -6.04 11.08
C LEU A 359 23.09 -6.87 12.18
N LEU A 360 22.41 -7.95 11.81
CA LEU A 360 21.82 -8.88 12.76
C LEU A 360 22.85 -9.94 13.15
N ARG A 361 23.43 -9.79 14.34
CA ARG A 361 24.54 -10.65 14.83
C ARG A 361 24.03 -12.00 15.37
N VAL A 362 23.29 -12.75 14.57
CA VAL A 362 22.58 -13.99 14.99
C VAL A 362 23.50 -15.06 15.60
N LYS A 363 24.81 -15.04 15.31
CA LYS A 363 25.80 -15.94 15.93
C LYS A 363 26.27 -15.52 17.33
N GLY A 364 25.87 -14.35 17.80
CA GLY A 364 26.28 -13.76 19.07
C GLY A 364 26.90 -12.38 18.89
N SER A 365 26.65 -11.49 19.86
CA SER A 365 27.14 -10.10 19.84
C SER A 365 28.67 -10.02 19.83
N ASN A 366 29.34 -10.96 20.50
CA ASN A 366 30.80 -11.03 20.61
C ASN A 366 31.49 -11.80 19.46
N VAL A 367 30.74 -12.39 18.53
CA VAL A 367 31.34 -13.10 17.39
C VAL A 367 31.81 -12.05 16.37
N PRO A 368 33.10 -12.05 15.95
CA PRO A 368 33.59 -11.20 14.87
C PRO A 368 32.80 -11.42 13.58
N ARG A 369 32.64 -10.39 12.75
CA ARG A 369 31.77 -10.46 11.56
C ARG A 369 32.26 -11.53 10.59
N GLU A 370 33.56 -11.63 10.42
CA GLU A 370 34.30 -12.59 9.60
C GLU A 370 34.05 -14.04 10.02
N ASP A 371 33.89 -14.29 11.33
CA ASP A 371 33.74 -15.63 11.91
C ASP A 371 32.29 -16.14 11.90
N MET A 372 31.31 -15.28 11.57
CA MET A 372 29.91 -15.69 11.52
C MET A 372 29.60 -16.68 10.39
N GLY A 373 30.49 -16.74 9.38
CA GLY A 373 30.29 -17.51 8.16
C GLY A 373 29.19 -16.93 7.26
N ARG A 374 28.99 -17.57 6.10
CA ARG A 374 27.95 -17.22 5.15
C ARG A 374 26.57 -17.53 5.74
N MET A 375 25.68 -16.53 5.77
CA MET A 375 24.31 -16.64 6.26
C MET A 375 23.37 -15.93 5.30
N ILE A 376 22.29 -16.60 4.91
CA ILE A 376 21.31 -16.13 3.92
C ILE A 376 19.88 -16.45 4.39
N ASP A 377 18.89 -15.83 3.75
CA ASP A 377 17.45 -16.08 3.87
C ASP A 377 16.94 -16.09 5.32
N PRO A 378 17.00 -14.94 6.01
CA PRO A 378 16.55 -14.83 7.40
C PRO A 378 15.02 -14.94 7.51
N TYR A 379 14.52 -15.31 8.67
CA TYR A 379 13.10 -15.22 9.04
C TYR A 379 12.97 -15.01 10.55
N LEU A 380 12.23 -13.98 10.97
CA LEU A 380 12.00 -13.66 12.38
C LEU A 380 10.66 -14.20 12.87
N LEU A 381 10.64 -14.84 14.04
CA LEU A 381 9.44 -15.44 14.62
C LEU A 381 9.34 -15.07 16.09
N ALA A 382 8.22 -14.47 16.51
CA ALA A 382 7.94 -14.27 17.92
C ALA A 382 7.71 -15.62 18.61
N ASP A 383 8.28 -15.80 19.80
CA ASP A 383 8.02 -16.97 20.61
C ASP A 383 6.58 -16.98 21.10
N ALA A 384 6.01 -18.19 21.17
CA ALA A 384 4.62 -18.43 21.55
C ALA A 384 4.35 -18.32 23.04
N GLN A 385 5.37 -18.60 23.85
CA GLN A 385 5.28 -18.90 25.28
C GLN A 385 6.11 -17.92 26.10
N GLU A 386 7.22 -17.44 25.54
CA GLU A 386 8.09 -16.46 26.18
C GLU A 386 7.89 -15.08 25.56
N GLU A 387 7.22 -14.19 26.31
CA GLU A 387 7.03 -12.80 25.89
C GLU A 387 8.37 -12.13 25.58
N SER A 388 8.39 -11.30 24.54
CA SER A 388 9.58 -10.61 24.02
C SER A 388 10.69 -11.49 23.45
N LYS A 389 10.59 -12.83 23.49
CA LYS A 389 11.56 -13.69 22.83
C LYS A 389 11.28 -13.77 21.33
N TRP A 390 12.34 -13.63 20.55
CA TRP A 390 12.34 -13.69 19.10
C TRP A 390 13.32 -14.73 18.61
N TRP A 391 12.88 -15.57 17.69
CA TRP A 391 13.70 -16.49 16.94
C TRP A 391 14.13 -15.87 15.62
N CYS A 392 15.33 -16.20 15.16
CA CYS A 392 15.79 -15.99 13.80
C CYS A 392 16.16 -17.35 13.20
N PHE A 393 15.43 -17.73 12.16
CA PHE A 393 15.79 -18.83 11.28
C PHE A 393 16.61 -18.28 10.12
N TYR A 394 17.65 -19.00 9.72
CA TYR A 394 18.46 -18.59 8.58
C TYR A 394 19.21 -19.77 7.97
N LYS A 395 19.52 -19.66 6.68
CA LYS A 395 20.25 -20.71 5.98
C LYS A 395 21.74 -20.65 6.28
N GLN A 396 22.19 -21.65 7.03
CA GLN A 396 23.59 -22.00 7.25
C GLN A 396 23.65 -23.48 7.63
N ASN A 397 24.20 -24.32 6.74
CA ASN A 397 24.26 -25.79 6.91
C ASN A 397 22.90 -26.46 7.25
N GLY A 398 21.81 -25.95 6.68
CA GLY A 398 20.43 -26.28 7.07
C GLY A 398 19.70 -25.00 7.44
N ALA A 399 18.56 -25.09 8.12
CA ALA A 399 17.94 -23.94 8.77
C ALA A 399 18.51 -23.80 10.18
N SER A 400 19.50 -22.93 10.35
CA SER A 400 20.06 -22.57 11.65
C SER A 400 19.09 -21.68 12.41
N MET A 401 19.13 -21.76 13.75
CA MET A 401 18.22 -21.06 14.65
C MET A 401 19.01 -20.36 15.75
N SER A 402 18.66 -19.11 16.01
CA SER A 402 19.14 -18.32 17.15
C SER A 402 17.97 -17.58 17.78
N TYR A 403 18.08 -17.19 19.05
CA TYR A 403 17.05 -16.38 19.71
C TYR A 403 17.64 -15.11 20.33
N SER A 404 16.78 -14.11 20.54
CA SER A 404 17.08 -12.83 21.18
C SER A 404 15.84 -12.29 21.89
N TYR A 405 16.02 -11.39 22.87
CA TYR A 405 14.91 -10.66 23.49
C TYR A 405 14.85 -9.18 23.04
N ASP A 406 15.89 -8.70 22.35
CA ASP A 406 16.07 -7.29 22.00
C ASP A 406 16.48 -7.06 20.53
N LEU A 407 16.53 -8.14 19.74
CA LEU A 407 17.06 -8.21 18.38
C LEU A 407 18.54 -7.80 18.24
N LYS A 408 19.27 -7.61 19.34
CA LYS A 408 20.68 -7.18 19.37
C LYS A 408 21.58 -8.29 19.91
N ASN A 409 21.20 -8.87 21.04
CA ASN A 409 21.92 -9.92 21.72
C ASN A 409 21.31 -11.27 21.34
N TRP A 410 22.03 -12.04 20.54
CA TRP A 410 21.58 -13.32 20.00
C TRP A 410 22.30 -14.50 20.63
N THR A 411 21.57 -15.59 20.86
CA THR A 411 22.10 -16.88 21.31
C THR A 411 21.84 -17.93 20.24
N TYR A 412 22.91 -18.53 19.71
CA TYR A 412 22.81 -19.64 18.76
C TYR A 412 22.30 -20.91 19.46
N VAL A 413 21.32 -21.58 18.86
CA VAL A 413 20.70 -22.79 19.42
C VAL A 413 21.16 -24.04 18.69
N GLY A 414 21.04 -24.03 17.36
CA GLY A 414 21.28 -25.24 16.58
C GLY A 414 20.76 -25.11 15.15
N ARG A 415 20.52 -26.25 14.51
CA ARG A 415 20.03 -26.31 13.14
C ARG A 415 19.03 -27.43 12.93
N ALA A 416 18.10 -27.21 12.00
CA ALA A 416 17.22 -28.22 11.44
C ALA A 416 17.69 -28.65 10.05
N SER A 417 17.42 -29.91 9.69
CA SER A 417 17.61 -30.41 8.32
C SER A 417 16.51 -29.88 7.42
N ALA A 418 16.69 -28.65 6.93
CA ALA A 418 15.78 -27.96 6.03
C ALA A 418 16.56 -27.20 4.94
N GLY A 419 15.80 -26.79 3.92
CA GLY A 419 16.23 -26.01 2.79
C GLY A 419 16.57 -24.56 3.10
N GLU A 420 16.46 -23.72 2.09
CA GLU A 420 16.60 -22.25 2.17
C GLU A 420 15.22 -21.56 2.29
N ASN A 421 15.20 -20.22 2.38
CA ASN A 421 13.97 -19.39 2.44
C ASN A 421 12.87 -19.98 3.33
N VAL A 422 13.18 -20.06 4.63
CA VAL A 422 12.24 -20.59 5.62
C VAL A 422 11.14 -19.56 5.89
N THR A 423 9.90 -20.04 5.97
CA THR A 423 8.78 -19.32 6.57
C THR A 423 8.21 -20.19 7.68
N VAL A 424 7.99 -19.62 8.86
CA VAL A 424 7.34 -20.33 9.97
C VAL A 424 6.09 -19.59 10.39
N ILE A 425 4.94 -20.25 10.26
CA ILE A 425 3.68 -19.74 10.83
C ILE A 425 3.28 -20.60 12.03
N ARG A 426 2.53 -20.00 12.95
CA ARG A 426 1.92 -20.73 14.06
C ARG A 426 0.45 -20.99 13.73
N ARG A 427 -0.01 -22.21 13.96
CA ARG A 427 -1.40 -22.59 13.88
C ARG A 427 -1.75 -23.45 15.08
N ASP A 428 -2.77 -23.05 15.83
CA ASP A 428 -3.17 -23.70 17.07
C ASP A 428 -1.97 -23.86 18.05
N SER A 429 -1.64 -25.11 18.39
CA SER A 429 -0.54 -25.47 19.27
C SER A 429 0.75 -25.89 18.55
N GLU A 430 0.80 -25.72 17.21
CA GLU A 430 1.93 -26.15 16.39
C GLU A 430 2.50 -25.02 15.54
N TYR A 431 3.76 -25.23 15.12
CA TYR A 431 4.45 -24.45 14.12
C TYR A 431 4.52 -25.22 12.82
N VAL A 432 4.28 -24.52 11.71
CA VAL A 432 4.39 -25.05 10.36
C VAL A 432 5.52 -24.30 9.65
N MET A 433 6.58 -25.03 9.30
CA MET A 433 7.70 -24.50 8.53
C MET A 433 7.53 -24.86 7.06
N PHE A 434 7.54 -23.84 6.21
CA PHE A 434 7.76 -23.96 4.77
C PHE A 434 9.24 -23.71 4.50
N HIS A 435 9.87 -24.55 3.69
CA HIS A 435 11.27 -24.40 3.32
C HIS A 435 11.51 -24.81 1.86
N SER A 436 12.67 -24.44 1.36
CA SER A 436 13.06 -24.64 -0.04
C SER A 436 14.08 -25.77 -0.20
N PRO A 437 13.63 -27.03 -0.43
CA PRO A 437 14.52 -28.09 -0.88
C PRO A 437 15.08 -27.79 -2.30
N ALA A 438 15.73 -28.78 -2.92
CA ALA A 438 16.29 -28.62 -4.26
C ALA A 438 15.23 -28.16 -5.29
N ASN A 439 13.99 -28.66 -5.17
CA ASN A 439 12.84 -28.18 -5.95
C ASN A 439 11.53 -28.48 -5.19
N GLY A 440 10.57 -27.57 -5.29
CA GLY A 440 9.30 -27.61 -4.56
C GLY A 440 9.40 -26.90 -3.21
N ILE A 441 8.30 -26.92 -2.47
CA ILE A 441 8.21 -26.32 -1.13
C ILE A 441 7.99 -27.45 -0.12
N GLY A 442 8.98 -27.70 0.72
CA GLY A 442 8.89 -28.70 1.78
C GLY A 442 8.15 -28.14 2.98
N ILE A 443 7.33 -28.98 3.63
CA ILE A 443 6.60 -28.62 4.85
C ILE A 443 7.08 -29.49 5.99
N LYS A 444 7.37 -28.86 7.14
CA LYS A 444 7.63 -29.52 8.42
C LYS A 444 6.67 -28.99 9.49
N ARG A 445 6.43 -29.80 10.51
CA ARG A 445 5.63 -29.43 11.68
C ARG A 445 6.41 -29.66 12.96
N SER A 446 6.17 -28.81 13.96
CA SER A 446 6.74 -28.96 15.30
C SER A 446 5.85 -28.34 16.36
N LYS A 447 6.04 -28.75 17.63
CA LYS A 447 5.45 -28.10 18.81
C LYS A 447 6.30 -26.96 19.36
N GLU A 448 7.57 -26.89 18.96
CA GLU A 448 8.52 -25.90 19.43
C GLU A 448 9.43 -25.39 18.30
N PRO A 449 9.84 -24.12 18.31
CA PRO A 449 10.67 -23.57 17.23
C PRO A 449 12.07 -24.21 17.13
N ALA A 450 12.58 -24.80 18.22
CA ALA A 450 13.95 -25.29 18.33
C ALA A 450 14.18 -26.70 17.74
N SER A 451 13.12 -27.47 17.50
CA SER A 451 13.19 -28.89 17.10
C SER A 451 12.29 -29.14 15.90
N TRP A 452 12.78 -29.83 14.87
CA TRP A 452 12.01 -30.05 13.64
C TRP A 452 12.22 -31.47 13.11
N GLY A 453 11.11 -32.13 12.77
CA GLY A 453 11.10 -33.48 12.20
C GLY A 453 11.40 -33.54 10.69
N GLN A 454 11.06 -34.67 10.09
CA GLN A 454 11.11 -34.87 8.64
C GLN A 454 10.03 -34.06 7.93
N ASP A 455 10.17 -33.91 6.61
CA ASP A 455 9.14 -33.28 5.79
C ASP A 455 7.85 -34.12 5.83
N VAL A 456 6.72 -33.46 6.10
CA VAL A 456 5.39 -34.08 6.10
C VAL A 456 4.71 -33.96 4.73
N GLN A 457 5.14 -33.01 3.90
CA GLN A 457 4.62 -32.78 2.57
C GLN A 457 5.66 -32.07 1.68
N LEU A 458 5.62 -32.33 0.37
CA LEU A 458 6.34 -31.57 -0.64
C LEU A 458 5.33 -31.01 -1.64
N LEU A 459 5.19 -29.68 -1.68
CA LEU A 459 4.30 -29.00 -2.61
C LEU A 459 5.03 -28.72 -3.93
N THR A 460 4.43 -29.16 -5.04
CA THR A 460 4.84 -28.77 -6.39
C THR A 460 3.77 -27.95 -7.13
N LEU A 461 2.58 -27.77 -6.53
CA LEU A 461 1.44 -27.05 -7.12
C LEU A 461 1.23 -27.43 -8.60
N GLY A 462 0.98 -26.46 -9.48
CA GLY A 462 0.84 -26.63 -10.92
C GLY A 462 2.17 -26.66 -11.69
N GLN A 463 3.32 -26.87 -11.03
CA GLN A 463 4.65 -26.74 -11.67
C GLN A 463 4.79 -27.57 -12.95
N LYS A 464 4.19 -28.75 -13.03
CA LYS A 464 4.22 -29.60 -14.24
C LYS A 464 3.62 -28.89 -15.45
N GLN A 465 2.57 -28.09 -15.25
CA GLN A 465 1.85 -27.37 -16.30
C GLN A 465 2.35 -25.94 -16.50
N TRP A 466 3.35 -25.49 -15.75
CA TRP A 466 3.85 -24.11 -15.75
C TRP A 466 5.22 -24.00 -16.40
N PRO A 467 5.33 -23.73 -17.72
CA PRO A 467 6.64 -23.55 -18.39
C PRO A 467 7.56 -22.55 -17.69
N TRP A 468 6.98 -21.52 -17.07
CA TRP A 468 7.69 -20.48 -16.32
C TRP A 468 8.30 -20.96 -14.98
N ALA A 469 7.83 -22.07 -14.41
CA ALA A 469 8.31 -22.64 -13.15
C ALA A 469 8.88 -24.06 -13.29
N GLN A 470 8.84 -24.64 -14.49
CA GLN A 470 9.22 -26.03 -14.77
C GLN A 470 10.67 -26.39 -14.45
N GLY A 471 11.54 -25.40 -14.24
CA GLY A 471 12.93 -25.61 -13.82
C GLY A 471 13.04 -25.78 -12.31
N ARG A 472 12.58 -24.79 -11.55
CA ARG A 472 12.59 -24.80 -10.07
C ARG A 472 11.44 -23.96 -9.53
N MET A 473 10.77 -24.44 -8.48
CA MET A 473 9.77 -23.69 -7.70
C MET A 473 10.20 -23.69 -6.23
N THR A 474 10.23 -22.53 -5.58
CA THR A 474 10.90 -22.37 -4.28
C THR A 474 10.48 -21.09 -3.54
N ALA A 475 10.97 -20.92 -2.31
CA ALA A 475 10.86 -19.73 -1.45
C ALA A 475 9.42 -19.25 -1.22
N ALA A 476 8.63 -20.12 -0.59
CA ALA A 476 7.30 -19.75 -0.15
C ALA A 476 7.35 -18.86 1.09
N THR A 477 6.77 -17.66 0.99
CA THR A 477 6.24 -16.94 2.15
C THR A 477 4.76 -17.23 2.27
N VAL A 478 4.34 -17.55 3.49
CA VAL A 478 2.95 -17.87 3.84
C VAL A 478 2.53 -16.96 4.98
N ILE A 479 1.37 -16.33 4.82
CA ILE A 479 0.73 -15.54 5.87
C ILE A 479 -0.65 -16.13 6.20
N ASP A 480 -0.99 -16.12 7.47
CA ASP A 480 -2.30 -16.50 7.97
C ASP A 480 -3.22 -15.28 7.99
N LEU A 481 -4.22 -15.28 7.10
CA LEU A 481 -5.28 -14.27 7.04
C LEU A 481 -6.65 -14.94 7.09
N THR A 482 -6.78 -16.11 7.74
CA THR A 482 -8.08 -16.81 7.83
C THR A 482 -9.08 -16.05 8.69
N GLU A 483 -8.60 -15.31 9.69
CA GLU A 483 -9.42 -14.47 10.57
C GLU A 483 -9.63 -13.05 10.03
N GLU A 484 -8.99 -12.67 8.91
CA GLU A 484 -9.21 -11.37 8.28
C GLU A 484 -10.47 -11.41 7.41
N PRO A 485 -11.57 -10.70 7.75
CA PRO A 485 -12.86 -10.84 7.07
C PRO A 485 -12.84 -10.57 5.58
N SER A 486 -11.96 -9.66 5.11
CA SER A 486 -11.82 -9.38 3.68
C SER A 486 -11.03 -10.44 2.91
N VAL A 487 -10.27 -11.31 3.58
CA VAL A 487 -9.38 -12.30 2.93
C VAL A 487 -9.83 -13.72 3.21
N GLY A 488 -9.85 -14.14 4.49
CA GLY A 488 -10.37 -15.44 4.93
C GLY A 488 -9.60 -16.65 4.40
N LYS A 489 -8.29 -16.52 4.14
CA LYS A 489 -7.44 -17.57 3.56
C LYS A 489 -6.01 -17.51 4.11
N TYR A 490 -5.31 -18.63 4.03
CA TYR A 490 -3.85 -18.63 3.99
C TYR A 490 -3.39 -18.18 2.60
N ILE A 491 -2.47 -17.23 2.53
CA ILE A 491 -1.91 -16.75 1.26
C ILE A 491 -0.44 -17.14 1.18
N MET A 492 -0.06 -17.77 0.07
CA MET A 492 1.32 -18.10 -0.26
C MET A 492 1.78 -17.27 -1.45
N PHE A 493 2.90 -16.58 -1.29
CA PHE A 493 3.69 -16.05 -2.39
C PHE A 493 4.94 -16.89 -2.55
N PHE A 494 5.33 -17.19 -3.78
CA PHE A 494 6.50 -18.01 -4.09
C PHE A 494 7.09 -17.58 -5.43
N HIS A 495 8.29 -18.07 -5.77
CA HIS A 495 8.82 -17.85 -7.11
C HIS A 495 9.16 -19.14 -7.83
N GLY A 496 9.15 -19.05 -9.16
CA GLY A 496 9.50 -20.14 -10.05
C GLY A 496 10.40 -19.69 -11.20
N SER A 497 11.29 -20.57 -11.64
CA SER A 497 12.18 -20.38 -12.77
C SER A 497 11.91 -21.41 -13.85
N SER A 498 11.99 -20.99 -15.12
CA SER A 498 11.93 -21.91 -16.26
C SER A 498 13.20 -22.75 -16.34
N LYS A 499 13.17 -23.82 -17.13
CA LYS A 499 14.36 -24.65 -17.38
C LYS A 499 15.50 -23.84 -18.02
N GLU A 500 15.16 -22.93 -18.92
CA GLU A 500 16.10 -22.05 -19.61
C GLU A 500 16.66 -20.99 -18.65
N GLY A 501 15.80 -20.38 -17.82
CA GLY A 501 16.23 -19.40 -16.81
C GLY A 501 17.21 -20.00 -15.81
N LEU A 502 16.92 -21.22 -15.34
CA LEU A 502 17.81 -21.96 -14.45
C LEU A 502 19.15 -22.29 -15.13
N LYS A 503 19.17 -22.66 -16.41
CA LYS A 503 20.43 -22.92 -17.14
C LYS A 503 21.26 -21.65 -17.34
N ALA A 504 20.61 -20.54 -17.66
CA ALA A 504 21.28 -19.29 -18.01
C ALA A 504 22.04 -18.66 -16.83
N HIS A 505 21.47 -18.70 -15.62
CA HIS A 505 22.05 -18.02 -14.46
C HIS A 505 22.07 -18.84 -13.17
N ARG A 506 21.89 -20.18 -13.25
CA ARG A 506 21.93 -21.23 -12.19
C ARG A 506 21.13 -21.02 -10.89
N ALA A 507 21.15 -19.83 -10.31
CA ALA A 507 20.48 -19.45 -9.08
C ALA A 507 19.58 -18.20 -9.21
N HIS A 508 19.73 -17.38 -10.27
CA HIS A 508 19.15 -16.03 -10.30
C HIS A 508 18.30 -15.67 -11.54
N GLY A 509 18.19 -16.58 -12.51
CA GLY A 509 17.67 -16.27 -13.84
C GLY A 509 16.15 -16.30 -13.96
N ARG A 510 15.60 -15.21 -14.55
CA ARG A 510 14.25 -15.13 -15.14
C ARG A 510 13.11 -15.64 -14.27
N ALA A 511 13.26 -15.51 -12.95
CA ALA A 511 12.27 -16.01 -12.01
C ALA A 511 11.02 -15.12 -12.06
N SER A 512 9.86 -15.76 -11.99
CA SER A 512 8.56 -15.10 -11.87
C SER A 512 8.01 -15.30 -10.48
N LEU A 513 7.42 -14.24 -9.93
CA LEU A 513 6.75 -14.26 -8.64
C LEU A 513 5.28 -14.64 -8.83
N ALA A 514 4.78 -15.49 -7.95
CA ALA A 514 3.46 -16.10 -8.07
C ALA A 514 2.74 -16.26 -6.74
N ILE A 515 1.44 -16.56 -6.82
CA ILE A 515 0.51 -16.69 -5.70
C ILE A 515 -0.26 -18.01 -5.71
N ALA A 516 -0.54 -18.52 -4.53
CA ALA A 516 -1.49 -19.60 -4.24
C ALA A 516 -2.18 -19.30 -2.90
N TRP A 517 -3.32 -19.94 -2.63
CA TRP A 517 -4.04 -19.79 -1.36
C TRP A 517 -4.58 -21.13 -0.86
N SER A 518 -4.92 -21.19 0.42
CA SER A 518 -5.43 -22.40 1.06
C SER A 518 -6.41 -22.07 2.18
N ASP A 519 -7.35 -22.97 2.42
CA ASP A 519 -8.24 -22.96 3.59
C ASP A 519 -7.65 -23.69 4.79
N ASP A 520 -6.74 -24.64 4.56
CA ASP A 520 -6.37 -25.65 5.55
C ASP A 520 -4.86 -25.93 5.63
N LEU A 521 -4.02 -25.23 4.86
CA LEU A 521 -2.58 -25.43 4.68
C LEU A 521 -2.18 -26.77 4.04
N ILE A 522 -3.13 -27.61 3.67
CA ILE A 522 -2.93 -28.94 3.10
C ILE A 522 -3.22 -28.88 1.60
N ASN A 523 -4.40 -28.35 1.26
CA ASN A 523 -4.93 -28.21 -0.07
C ASN A 523 -4.72 -26.78 -0.54
N TRP A 524 -3.97 -26.63 -1.64
CA TRP A 524 -3.62 -25.33 -2.20
C TRP A 524 -4.33 -25.12 -3.53
N THR A 525 -4.95 -23.97 -3.65
CA THR A 525 -5.66 -23.46 -4.83
C THR A 525 -4.83 -22.36 -5.47
N TRP A 526 -4.94 -22.22 -6.79
CA TRP A 526 -4.30 -21.15 -7.55
C TRP A 526 -5.13 -20.87 -8.81
N PRO A 527 -4.90 -19.75 -9.50
CA PRO A 527 -5.66 -19.41 -10.70
C PRO A 527 -5.60 -20.50 -11.78
N GLY A 528 -6.77 -20.97 -12.20
CA GLY A 528 -6.91 -22.06 -13.18
C GLY A 528 -6.93 -23.48 -12.58
N ASN A 529 -6.92 -23.62 -11.26
CA ASN A 529 -7.15 -24.87 -10.54
C ASN A 529 -8.20 -24.63 -9.44
N TYR A 530 -9.47 -24.61 -9.86
CA TYR A 530 -10.63 -24.40 -8.98
C TYR A 530 -11.31 -25.72 -8.64
#